data_AF-A0A182H5P1-F1
#
_entry.id   AF-A0A182H5P1-F1
#
_cell.length_a   1.000
_cell.length_b   1.000
_cell.length_c   1.000
_cell.angle_alpha   90.00
_cell.angle_beta   90.00
_cell.angle_gamma   90.00
#
_symmetry.space_group_name_H-M   'P 1'
#
loop_
_entity.id
_entity.type
_entity.pdbx_description
1 polymer ?
#
loop_
_entity_poly.entity_id
_entity_poly.type
_entity_poly.pdbx_seq_one_letter_code
_entity_poly.pdbx_strand_id
1 'polypeptide(L)'
;MNSYLVMLSLVGIFSITDTDATRSPSLKTIDQAVRECGILWNVSPDYFEDFVRTGSGNSTELKELVRCASIWCRWCNVSAHDVVYEVLQNYFNPSPDDQCFLNRTERCMKAALKDLPYTAVLERAFVSFLCYFNQYGNLNRSVQYIPSMPPQEQQVALDTLRIHSVPRETLKDFNEGVFQEGTFECLLRTLLVRFNLYSDTEGPNVKRLYNQDGNEGYLTPETAECVVEARKSCLGDKCELAQITVKSCLPQVYDETVNLIKNAARMILQQI
;
A
#
# COMPACT_ATOMS: atom_id res chain seq x y z
N MET A 1 -19.03 -66.41 -19.10
CA MET A 1 -19.63 -65.08 -19.31
C MET A 1 -19.70 -64.37 -17.97
N ASN A 2 -18.75 -63.48 -17.69
CA ASN A 2 -18.84 -62.52 -16.59
C ASN A 2 -18.11 -61.26 -17.07
N SER A 3 -18.89 -60.25 -17.47
CA SER A 3 -18.37 -58.96 -17.93
C SER A 3 -18.28 -58.02 -16.73
N TYR A 4 -17.06 -57.60 -16.39
CA TYR A 4 -16.84 -56.47 -15.49
C TYR A 4 -16.62 -55.21 -16.33
N LEU A 5 -17.56 -54.27 -16.26
CA LEU A 5 -17.40 -52.90 -16.77
C LEU A 5 -16.53 -52.11 -15.78
N VAL A 6 -15.36 -51.66 -16.22
CA VAL A 6 -14.56 -50.67 -15.49
C VAL A 6 -14.89 -49.30 -16.04
N MET A 7 -15.63 -48.49 -15.28
CA MET A 7 -15.86 -47.08 -15.58
C MET A 7 -14.66 -46.26 -15.09
N LEU A 8 -13.79 -45.85 -16.00
CA LEU A 8 -12.72 -44.89 -15.75
C LEU A 8 -13.32 -43.47 -15.74
N SER A 9 -13.55 -42.92 -14.55
CA SER A 9 -13.88 -41.51 -14.39
C SER A 9 -12.61 -40.65 -14.52
N LEU A 10 -12.48 -39.96 -15.64
CA LEU A 10 -11.50 -38.88 -15.82
C LEU A 10 -11.89 -37.71 -14.93
N VAL A 11 -11.25 -37.60 -13.76
CA VAL A 11 -11.26 -36.36 -12.97
C VAL A 11 -10.34 -35.37 -13.69
N GLY A 12 -10.93 -34.47 -14.46
CA GLY A 12 -10.22 -33.32 -15.02
C GLY A 12 -9.73 -32.44 -13.87
N ILE A 13 -8.42 -32.44 -13.63
CA ILE A 13 -7.79 -31.45 -12.76
C ILE A 13 -7.86 -30.13 -13.53
N PHE A 14 -8.86 -29.30 -13.23
CA PHE A 14 -8.80 -27.89 -13.58
C PHE A 14 -7.67 -27.28 -12.76
N SER A 15 -6.50 -27.13 -13.37
CA SER A 15 -5.48 -26.21 -12.88
C SER A 15 -6.08 -24.81 -12.93
N ILE A 16 -6.56 -24.32 -11.78
CA ILE A 16 -6.84 -22.91 -11.60
C ILE A 16 -5.47 -22.22 -11.61
N THR A 17 -5.02 -21.81 -12.78
CA THR A 17 -3.95 -20.80 -12.88
C THR A 17 -4.59 -19.45 -12.57
N ASP A 18 -4.94 -19.24 -11.30
CA ASP A 18 -5.14 -17.89 -10.81
C ASP A 18 -3.73 -17.33 -10.61
N THR A 19 -3.22 -16.64 -11.61
CA THR A 19 -2.09 -15.73 -11.43
C THR A 19 -2.59 -14.56 -10.58
N ASP A 20 -2.87 -14.81 -9.30
CA ASP A 20 -3.33 -13.83 -8.33
C ASP A 20 -2.12 -13.06 -7.76
N ALA A 21 -1.31 -12.51 -8.66
CA ALA A 21 -0.40 -11.41 -8.34
C ALA A 21 -1.16 -10.14 -7.88
N THR A 22 -2.50 -10.17 -7.95
CA THR A 22 -3.44 -9.17 -7.49
C THR A 22 -3.89 -9.33 -6.03
N ARG A 23 -3.47 -10.39 -5.32
CA ARG A 23 -3.72 -10.53 -3.86
C ARG A 23 -2.59 -10.02 -2.98
N SER A 24 -1.80 -9.07 -3.46
CA SER A 24 -0.92 -8.33 -2.54
C SER A 24 -1.80 -7.47 -1.63
N PRO A 25 -1.78 -7.62 -0.29
CA PRO A 25 -2.58 -6.79 0.62
C PRO A 25 -2.33 -5.29 0.45
N SER A 26 -1.18 -4.94 -0.13
CA SER A 26 -0.72 -3.58 -0.43
C SER A 26 -1.21 -3.02 -1.77
N LEU A 27 -2.02 -3.75 -2.55
CA LEU A 27 -2.50 -3.31 -3.87
C LEU A 27 -3.99 -3.62 -4.02
N LYS A 28 -4.82 -2.61 -4.29
CA LYS A 28 -6.27 -2.80 -4.40
C LYS A 28 -6.94 -1.70 -5.23
N THR A 29 -8.00 -2.04 -5.95
CA THR A 29 -8.90 -1.03 -6.54
C THR A 29 -9.95 -0.57 -5.51
N ILE A 30 -10.53 0.61 -5.69
CA ILE A 30 -11.64 1.04 -4.82
C ILE A 30 -12.82 0.07 -4.89
N ASP A 31 -13.12 -0.47 -6.07
CA ASP A 31 -14.24 -1.40 -6.25
C ASP A 31 -14.00 -2.72 -5.51
N GLN A 32 -12.76 -3.22 -5.48
CA GLN A 32 -12.40 -4.38 -4.66
C GLN A 32 -12.61 -4.10 -3.18
N ALA A 33 -12.15 -2.93 -2.69
CA ALA A 33 -12.32 -2.55 -1.28
C ALA A 33 -13.81 -2.43 -0.90
N VAL A 34 -14.62 -1.77 -1.72
CA VAL A 34 -16.05 -1.60 -1.50
C VAL A 34 -16.78 -2.96 -1.49
N ARG A 35 -16.44 -3.87 -2.42
CA ARG A 35 -17.04 -5.22 -2.45
C ARG A 35 -16.69 -6.04 -1.20
N GLU A 36 -15.43 -6.02 -0.77
CA GLU A 36 -15.02 -6.69 0.46
C GLU A 36 -15.74 -6.12 1.70
N CYS A 37 -15.89 -4.79 1.75
CA CYS A 37 -16.67 -4.12 2.78
C CYS A 37 -18.15 -4.52 2.78
N GLY A 38 -18.75 -4.61 1.60
CA GLY A 38 -20.14 -5.05 1.46
C GLY A 38 -20.35 -6.46 2.02
N ILE A 39 -19.40 -7.37 1.80
CA ILE A 39 -19.42 -8.72 2.41
C ILE A 39 -19.31 -8.63 3.92
N LEU A 40 -18.35 -7.87 4.45
CA LEU A 40 -18.10 -7.77 5.89
C LEU A 40 -19.28 -7.19 6.67
N TRP A 41 -19.97 -6.21 6.09
CA TRP A 41 -21.05 -5.47 6.76
C TRP A 41 -22.44 -5.87 6.30
N ASN A 42 -22.55 -6.85 5.39
CA ASN A 42 -23.81 -7.28 4.78
C ASN A 42 -24.58 -6.11 4.13
N VAL A 43 -23.85 -5.27 3.38
CA VAL A 43 -24.37 -4.11 2.65
C VAL A 43 -24.12 -4.32 1.15
N SER A 44 -25.11 -4.09 0.30
CA SER A 44 -24.92 -4.24 -1.16
C SER A 44 -23.91 -3.21 -1.69
N PRO A 45 -22.88 -3.62 -2.45
CA PRO A 45 -21.99 -2.68 -3.15
C PRO A 45 -22.71 -1.74 -4.12
N ASP A 46 -23.95 -2.06 -4.53
CA ASP A 46 -24.75 -1.25 -5.45
C ASP A 46 -25.02 0.17 -4.93
N TYR A 47 -25.07 0.37 -3.59
CA TYR A 47 -25.20 1.72 -3.02
C TYR A 47 -24.05 2.64 -3.46
N PHE A 48 -22.83 2.10 -3.55
CA PHE A 48 -21.66 2.84 -4.02
C PHE A 48 -21.71 3.04 -5.53
N GLU A 49 -22.08 2.03 -6.30
CA GLU A 49 -22.18 2.13 -7.76
C GLU A 49 -23.26 3.12 -8.19
N ASP A 50 -24.43 3.12 -7.54
CA ASP A 50 -25.49 4.09 -7.78
C ASP A 50 -25.05 5.51 -7.42
N PHE A 51 -24.30 5.69 -6.33
CA PHE A 51 -23.70 6.96 -6.00
C PHE A 51 -22.74 7.44 -7.11
N VAL A 52 -21.82 6.58 -7.56
CA VAL A 52 -20.85 6.94 -8.62
C VAL A 52 -21.57 7.26 -9.93
N ARG A 53 -22.63 6.52 -10.27
CA ARG A 53 -23.41 6.71 -11.51
C ARG A 53 -24.24 7.99 -11.50
N THR A 54 -24.83 8.34 -10.36
CA THR A 54 -25.78 9.46 -10.26
C THR A 54 -25.14 10.75 -9.72
N GLY A 55 -23.99 10.65 -9.07
CA GLY A 55 -23.38 11.75 -8.31
C GLY A 55 -24.21 12.14 -7.08
N SER A 56 -25.15 11.29 -6.65
CA SER A 56 -26.09 11.58 -5.58
C SER A 56 -26.27 10.38 -4.65
N GLY A 57 -26.49 10.64 -3.37
CA GLY A 57 -26.65 9.60 -2.35
C GLY A 57 -26.24 10.11 -0.99
N ASN A 58 -26.92 9.65 0.06
CA ASN A 58 -26.62 10.00 1.45
C ASN A 58 -27.11 8.92 2.44
N SER A 59 -27.35 7.71 1.95
CA SER A 59 -27.85 6.61 2.79
C SER A 59 -26.79 6.17 3.80
N THR A 60 -27.23 5.54 4.88
CA THR A 60 -26.32 5.01 5.91
C THR A 60 -25.42 3.93 5.30
N GLU A 61 -25.99 3.06 4.46
CA GLU A 61 -25.31 1.97 3.76
C GLU A 61 -24.17 2.47 2.88
N LEU A 62 -24.38 3.57 2.15
CA LEU A 62 -23.33 4.18 1.35
C LEU A 62 -22.19 4.73 2.22
N LYS A 63 -22.52 5.45 3.29
CA LYS A 63 -21.52 6.01 4.21
C LYS A 63 -20.73 4.92 4.90
N GLU A 64 -21.41 3.82 5.20
CA GLU A 64 -20.83 2.62 5.75
C GLU A 64 -19.79 2.01 4.79
N LEU A 65 -20.17 1.73 3.55
CA LEU A 65 -19.23 1.24 2.53
C LEU A 65 -18.02 2.17 2.37
N VAL A 66 -18.24 3.49 2.28
CA VAL A 66 -17.15 4.48 2.14
C VAL A 66 -16.26 4.51 3.38
N ARG A 67 -16.84 4.45 4.59
CA ARG A 67 -16.06 4.38 5.83
C ARG A 67 -15.21 3.12 5.88
N CYS A 68 -15.79 1.96 5.60
CA CYS A 68 -15.06 0.70 5.58
C CYS A 68 -13.91 0.75 4.56
N ALA A 69 -14.20 1.18 3.33
CA ALA A 69 -13.18 1.30 2.28
C ALA A 69 -12.07 2.28 2.69
N SER A 70 -12.40 3.40 3.36
CA SER A 70 -11.41 4.37 3.85
C SER A 70 -10.39 3.77 4.82
N ILE A 71 -10.83 2.82 5.64
CA ILE A 71 -9.98 2.13 6.61
C ILE A 71 -9.12 1.09 5.89
N TRP A 72 -9.73 0.28 5.01
CA TRP A 72 -9.01 -0.76 4.27
C TRP A 72 -7.97 -0.19 3.31
N CYS A 73 -8.30 0.89 2.62
CA CYS A 73 -7.42 1.58 1.68
C CYS A 73 -6.51 2.62 2.33
N ARG A 74 -6.61 2.81 3.66
CA ARG A 74 -5.74 3.69 4.48
C ARG A 74 -5.78 5.17 4.16
N TRP A 75 -6.81 5.65 3.46
CA TRP A 75 -7.03 7.08 3.34
C TRP A 75 -7.74 7.72 4.53
N CYS A 76 -7.98 6.94 5.60
CA CYS A 76 -8.38 7.46 6.90
C CYS A 76 -7.58 6.82 8.04
N ASN A 77 -7.03 7.67 8.90
CA ASN A 77 -6.43 7.25 10.16
C ASN A 77 -7.54 6.87 11.14
N VAL A 78 -7.59 5.61 11.57
CA VAL A 78 -8.67 5.10 12.44
C VAL A 78 -8.65 5.78 13.80
N SER A 79 -7.47 5.93 14.41
CA SER A 79 -7.31 6.50 15.75
C SER A 79 -7.51 8.01 15.75
N ALA A 80 -7.07 8.68 14.68
CA ALA A 80 -7.19 10.11 14.52
C ALA A 80 -8.49 10.55 13.83
N HIS A 81 -9.34 9.63 13.36
CA HIS A 81 -10.56 9.91 12.59
C HIS A 81 -10.40 10.98 11.49
N ASP A 82 -9.18 11.06 10.95
CA ASP A 82 -8.74 12.09 10.03
C ASP A 82 -8.33 11.47 8.69
N VAL A 83 -8.37 12.30 7.67
CA VAL A 83 -8.11 11.92 6.28
C VAL A 83 -6.61 11.93 6.02
N VAL A 84 -6.13 10.90 5.33
CA VAL A 84 -4.76 10.80 4.83
C VAL A 84 -4.81 11.25 3.37
N TYR A 85 -4.53 12.53 3.14
CA TYR A 85 -4.76 13.21 1.85
C TYR A 85 -3.91 12.61 0.74
N GLU A 86 -2.65 12.32 1.06
CA GLU A 86 -1.65 11.72 0.19
C GLU A 86 -2.11 10.36 -0.38
N VAL A 87 -2.95 9.63 0.35
CA VAL A 87 -3.54 8.35 -0.07
C VAL A 87 -4.88 8.56 -0.78
N LEU A 88 -5.80 9.37 -0.23
CA LEU A 88 -7.15 9.58 -0.79
C LEU A 88 -7.08 10.06 -2.24
N GLN A 89 -6.18 11.00 -2.52
CA GLN A 89 -6.04 11.58 -3.84
C GLN A 89 -5.73 10.56 -4.95
N ASN A 90 -5.11 9.43 -4.63
CA ASN A 90 -4.75 8.42 -5.65
C ASN A 90 -5.99 7.76 -6.28
N TYR A 91 -7.14 7.86 -5.61
CA TYR A 91 -8.41 7.36 -6.09
C TYR A 91 -9.15 8.38 -6.97
N PHE A 92 -8.51 9.49 -7.35
CA PHE A 92 -9.10 10.51 -8.22
C PHE A 92 -8.07 11.01 -9.24
N ASN A 93 -8.54 11.27 -10.46
CA ASN A 93 -7.75 11.87 -11.53
C ASN A 93 -8.31 13.24 -11.87
N PRO A 94 -7.55 14.33 -11.71
CA PRO A 94 -8.00 15.65 -12.10
C PRO A 94 -8.12 15.75 -13.63
N SER A 95 -8.95 16.69 -14.11
CA SER A 95 -8.94 17.02 -15.53
C SER A 95 -7.60 17.65 -15.91
N PRO A 96 -6.98 17.30 -17.05
CA PRO A 96 -5.69 17.87 -17.46
C PRO A 96 -5.66 19.41 -17.52
N ASP A 97 -6.81 20.02 -17.83
CA ASP A 97 -6.95 21.49 -17.95
C ASP A 97 -7.36 22.18 -16.64
N ASP A 98 -7.68 21.42 -15.58
CA ASP A 98 -8.08 21.98 -14.30
C ASP A 98 -6.85 22.17 -13.41
N GLN A 99 -6.46 23.42 -13.21
CA GLN A 99 -5.37 23.79 -12.29
C GLN A 99 -5.87 24.14 -10.88
N CYS A 100 -7.19 24.20 -10.67
CA CYS A 100 -7.80 24.68 -9.44
C CYS A 100 -8.37 23.56 -8.55
N PHE A 101 -8.32 22.31 -9.00
CA PHE A 101 -8.88 21.15 -8.29
C PHE A 101 -8.40 21.03 -6.84
N LEU A 102 -7.10 21.24 -6.58
CA LEU A 102 -6.52 21.18 -5.22
C LEU A 102 -7.18 22.21 -4.30
N ASN A 103 -7.17 23.48 -4.70
CA ASN A 103 -7.71 24.58 -3.91
C ASN A 103 -9.22 24.43 -3.67
N ARG A 104 -9.98 23.93 -4.65
CA ARG A 104 -11.42 23.67 -4.50
C ARG A 104 -11.69 22.52 -3.55
N THR A 105 -10.94 21.43 -3.68
CA THR A 105 -11.05 20.25 -2.82
C THR A 105 -10.73 20.62 -1.37
N GLU A 106 -9.62 21.31 -1.13
CA GLU A 106 -9.22 21.75 0.21
C GLU A 106 -10.29 22.66 0.85
N ARG A 107 -10.84 23.60 0.09
CA ARG A 107 -11.93 24.47 0.58
C ARG A 107 -13.18 23.68 0.93
N CYS A 108 -13.55 22.70 0.11
CA CYS A 108 -14.67 21.80 0.38
C CYS A 108 -14.44 21.03 1.68
N MET A 109 -13.27 20.41 1.83
CA MET A 109 -12.90 19.63 3.01
C MET A 109 -12.99 20.48 4.29
N LYS A 110 -12.38 21.68 4.27
CA LYS A 110 -12.43 22.62 5.38
C LYS A 110 -13.85 23.01 5.75
N ALA A 111 -14.71 23.31 4.77
CA ALA A 111 -16.08 23.70 5.02
C ALA A 111 -16.93 22.52 5.53
N ALA A 112 -16.81 21.34 4.93
CA ALA A 112 -17.63 20.17 5.24
C ALA A 112 -17.28 19.56 6.61
N LEU A 113 -16.02 19.60 7.02
CA LEU A 113 -15.56 19.01 8.29
C LEU A 113 -15.63 19.96 9.49
N LYS A 114 -15.81 21.27 9.26
CA LYS A 114 -15.72 22.32 10.28
C LYS A 114 -16.63 22.07 11.49
N ASP A 115 -17.89 21.77 11.24
CA ASP A 115 -18.93 21.68 12.27
C ASP A 115 -19.32 20.22 12.59
N LEU A 116 -18.66 19.24 11.97
CA LEU A 116 -18.90 17.83 12.23
C LEU A 116 -18.15 17.38 13.49
N PRO A 117 -18.84 16.80 14.49
CA PRO A 117 -18.17 16.29 15.67
C PRO A 117 -17.22 15.15 15.27
N TYR A 118 -16.13 15.02 16.01
CA TYR A 118 -15.11 14.01 15.77
C TYR A 118 -15.66 12.56 15.80
N THR A 119 -16.73 12.34 16.57
CA THR A 119 -17.44 11.07 16.69
C THR A 119 -18.36 10.74 15.51
N ALA A 120 -18.63 11.69 14.59
CA ALA A 120 -19.44 11.46 13.39
C ALA A 120 -18.61 10.76 12.30
N VAL A 121 -18.10 9.56 12.60
CA VAL A 121 -17.09 8.88 11.78
C VAL A 121 -17.57 8.49 10.39
N LEU A 122 -18.86 8.15 10.24
CA LEU A 122 -19.47 7.84 8.95
C LEU A 122 -19.57 9.09 8.08
N GLU A 123 -20.18 10.14 8.63
CA GLU A 123 -20.29 11.45 7.98
C GLU A 123 -18.93 12.01 7.57
N ARG A 124 -17.95 12.04 8.48
CA ARG A 124 -16.61 12.57 8.19
C ARG A 124 -15.94 11.82 7.05
N ALA A 125 -16.01 10.49 7.02
CA ALA A 125 -15.45 9.70 5.92
C ALA A 125 -16.17 9.98 4.60
N PHE A 126 -17.51 10.05 4.64
CA PHE A 126 -18.32 10.27 3.46
C PHE A 126 -18.15 11.66 2.86
N VAL A 127 -18.24 12.73 3.64
CA VAL A 127 -18.07 14.10 3.12
C VAL A 127 -16.64 14.34 2.62
N SER A 128 -15.65 13.68 3.21
CA SER A 128 -14.28 13.73 2.72
C SER A 128 -14.15 13.15 1.32
N PHE A 129 -14.69 11.95 1.12
CA PHE A 129 -14.74 11.31 -0.19
C PHE A 129 -15.56 12.13 -1.19
N LEU A 130 -16.70 12.67 -0.77
CA LEU A 130 -17.59 13.48 -1.59
C LEU A 130 -16.92 14.78 -2.07
N CYS A 131 -16.10 15.41 -1.22
CA CYS A 131 -15.33 16.58 -1.63
C CYS A 131 -14.34 16.25 -2.74
N TYR A 132 -13.63 15.13 -2.66
CA TYR A 132 -12.77 14.69 -3.75
C TYR A 132 -13.57 14.35 -5.01
N PHE A 133 -14.66 13.59 -4.86
CA PHE A 133 -15.53 13.22 -5.97
C PHE A 133 -16.09 14.43 -6.74
N ASN A 134 -16.46 15.49 -6.03
CA ASN A 134 -17.05 16.68 -6.65
C ASN A 134 -16.03 17.73 -7.11
N GLN A 135 -14.86 17.83 -6.46
CA GLN A 135 -13.94 18.96 -6.65
C GLN A 135 -12.56 18.57 -7.17
N TYR A 136 -12.12 17.32 -6.98
CA TYR A 136 -10.79 16.87 -7.38
C TYR A 136 -10.77 16.35 -8.81
N GLY A 137 -11.74 15.50 -9.17
CA GLY A 137 -11.84 14.95 -10.52
C GLY A 137 -12.55 13.60 -10.60
N ASN A 138 -12.27 12.85 -11.66
CA ASN A 138 -12.93 11.57 -11.92
C ASN A 138 -12.40 10.47 -11.00
N LEU A 139 -13.29 9.57 -10.58
CA LEU A 139 -12.91 8.41 -9.78
C LEU A 139 -11.92 7.51 -10.54
N ASN A 140 -10.76 7.27 -9.94
CA ASN A 140 -9.76 6.34 -10.44
C ASN A 140 -10.05 4.93 -9.93
N ARG A 141 -10.53 4.06 -10.83
CA ARG A 141 -10.80 2.64 -10.53
C ARG A 141 -9.60 1.72 -10.73
N SER A 142 -8.43 2.26 -11.07
CA SER A 142 -7.19 1.49 -11.20
C SER A 142 -6.68 1.00 -9.86
N VAL A 143 -5.78 0.01 -9.88
CA VAL A 143 -5.12 -0.51 -8.68
C VAL A 143 -4.30 0.57 -8.00
N GLN A 144 -4.54 0.79 -6.72
CA GLN A 144 -3.81 1.72 -5.87
C GLN A 144 -2.95 0.99 -4.85
N TYR A 145 -1.86 1.63 -4.44
CA TYR A 145 -1.05 1.19 -3.32
C TYR A 145 -1.76 1.48 -1.99
N ILE A 146 -1.79 0.47 -1.11
CA ILE A 146 -2.28 0.59 0.26
C ILE A 146 -1.05 0.61 1.18
N PRO A 147 -0.83 1.72 1.91
CA PRO A 147 0.21 1.82 2.93
C PRO A 147 0.16 0.70 3.96
N SER A 148 1.35 0.20 4.30
CA SER A 148 1.49 -0.82 5.34
C SER A 148 1.32 -0.20 6.73
N MET A 149 0.79 -0.96 7.68
CA MET A 149 0.79 -0.56 9.10
C MET A 149 2.02 -1.10 9.82
N PRO A 150 2.48 -0.47 10.93
CA PRO A 150 3.67 -0.93 11.66
C PRO A 150 3.68 -2.42 12.04
N PRO A 151 2.56 -3.05 12.49
CA PRO A 151 2.56 -4.49 12.75
C PRO A 151 2.77 -5.34 11.49
N GLN A 152 2.26 -4.89 10.34
CA GLN A 152 2.45 -5.56 9.06
C GLN A 152 3.90 -5.39 8.60
N GLU A 153 4.45 -4.19 8.73
CA GLU A 153 5.86 -3.93 8.40
C GLU A 153 6.79 -4.83 9.20
N GLN A 154 6.54 -4.92 10.51
CA GLN A 154 7.30 -5.77 11.41
C GLN A 154 7.20 -7.25 11.04
N GLN A 155 6.01 -7.73 10.66
CA GLN A 155 5.83 -9.11 10.21
C GLN A 155 6.57 -9.39 8.90
N VAL A 156 6.49 -8.47 7.93
CA VAL A 156 7.23 -8.62 6.66
C VAL A 156 8.74 -8.66 6.95
N ALA A 157 9.26 -7.83 7.85
CA ALA A 157 10.67 -7.86 8.23
C ALA A 157 11.11 -9.19 8.87
N LEU A 158 10.30 -9.74 9.78
CA LEU A 158 10.52 -11.07 10.37
C LEU A 158 10.58 -12.16 9.31
N ASP A 159 9.60 -12.17 8.41
CA ASP A 159 9.53 -13.14 7.32
C ASP A 159 10.73 -13.00 6.37
N THR A 160 11.19 -11.77 6.10
CA THR A 160 12.36 -11.51 5.24
C THR A 160 13.62 -12.11 5.86
N LEU A 161 13.86 -11.93 7.16
CA LEU A 161 14.99 -12.57 7.86
C LEU A 161 14.92 -14.11 7.79
N ARG A 162 13.71 -14.68 7.88
CA ARG A 162 13.49 -16.13 7.77
C ARG A 162 13.70 -16.67 6.35
N ILE A 163 13.21 -15.96 5.33
CA ILE A 163 13.40 -16.32 3.91
C ILE A 163 14.89 -16.41 3.58
N HIS A 164 15.67 -15.46 4.06
CA HIS A 164 17.12 -15.44 3.87
C HIS A 164 17.88 -16.37 4.82
N SER A 165 17.20 -17.10 5.70
CA SER A 165 17.80 -18.01 6.68
C SER A 165 18.96 -17.36 7.44
N VAL A 166 18.77 -16.11 7.87
CA VAL A 166 19.86 -15.30 8.47
C VAL A 166 20.42 -16.02 9.70
N PRO A 167 21.75 -16.31 9.75
CA PRO A 167 22.37 -17.01 10.86
C PRO A 167 22.21 -16.26 12.19
N ARG A 168 22.20 -17.00 13.30
CA ARG A 168 22.05 -16.41 14.65
C ARG A 168 23.08 -15.32 14.94
N GLU A 169 24.31 -15.46 14.47
CA GLU A 169 25.35 -14.48 14.73
C GLU A 169 25.13 -13.18 13.95
N THR A 170 24.71 -13.28 12.69
CA THR A 170 24.26 -12.11 11.91
C THR A 170 23.03 -11.44 12.53
N LEU A 171 22.10 -12.22 13.12
CA LEU A 171 20.97 -11.64 13.87
C LEU A 171 21.43 -10.85 15.10
N LYS A 172 22.48 -11.29 15.81
CA LYS A 172 23.06 -10.54 16.94
C LYS A 172 23.65 -9.22 16.45
N ASP A 173 24.43 -9.27 15.36
CA ASP A 173 25.01 -8.08 14.73
C ASP A 173 23.91 -7.08 14.36
N PHE A 174 22.84 -7.51 13.68
CA PHE A 174 21.71 -6.64 13.34
C PHE A 174 21.01 -6.06 14.57
N ASN A 175 20.81 -6.84 15.64
CA ASN A 175 20.22 -6.36 16.88
C ASN A 175 21.09 -5.27 17.57
N GLU A 176 22.41 -5.36 17.41
CA GLU A 176 23.36 -4.35 17.88
C GLU A 176 23.46 -3.14 16.93
N GLY A 177 22.92 -3.26 15.72
CA GLY A 177 22.97 -2.21 14.69
C GLY A 177 24.19 -2.31 13.76
N VAL A 178 24.83 -3.47 13.72
CA VAL A 178 25.99 -3.76 12.86
C VAL A 178 25.49 -4.42 11.58
N PHE A 179 25.64 -3.73 10.45
CA PHE A 179 25.26 -4.22 9.12
C PHE A 179 26.51 -4.27 8.23
N GLN A 180 27.11 -5.46 8.12
CA GLN A 180 28.32 -5.66 7.31
C GLN A 180 27.98 -5.73 5.81
N GLU A 181 28.95 -5.38 4.97
CA GLU A 181 28.85 -5.54 3.53
C GLU A 181 28.53 -7.01 3.17
N GLY A 182 27.59 -7.22 2.26
CA GLY A 182 27.10 -8.53 1.85
C GLY A 182 26.04 -9.16 2.76
N THR A 183 25.71 -8.54 3.90
CA THR A 183 24.70 -9.07 4.83
C THR A 183 23.33 -8.42 4.69
N PHE A 184 23.24 -7.20 4.13
CA PHE A 184 22.05 -6.37 4.22
C PHE A 184 21.43 -6.03 2.87
N GLU A 185 22.23 -5.98 1.81
CA GLU A 185 21.90 -5.55 0.46
C GLU A 185 20.66 -6.28 -0.06
N CYS A 186 20.70 -7.62 0.00
CA CYS A 186 19.60 -8.44 -0.47
C CYS A 186 18.40 -8.44 0.49
N LEU A 187 18.60 -8.23 1.80
CA LEU A 187 17.52 -8.09 2.77
C LEU A 187 16.73 -6.81 2.50
N LEU A 188 17.42 -5.68 2.35
CA LEU A 188 16.85 -4.38 2.00
C LEU A 188 16.04 -4.48 0.70
N ARG A 189 16.65 -5.01 -0.37
CA ARG A 189 15.96 -5.21 -1.65
C ARG A 189 14.70 -6.06 -1.47
N THR A 190 14.82 -7.22 -0.80
CA THR A 190 13.69 -8.13 -0.59
C THR A 190 12.57 -7.47 0.19
N LEU A 191 12.92 -6.71 1.24
CA LEU A 191 11.96 -6.02 2.07
C LEU A 191 11.17 -4.98 1.28
N LEU A 192 11.86 -4.10 0.54
CA LEU A 192 11.23 -3.06 -0.26
C LEU A 192 10.39 -3.63 -1.42
N VAL A 193 10.83 -4.72 -2.05
CA VAL A 193 10.04 -5.45 -3.06
C VAL A 193 8.77 -6.01 -2.44
N ARG A 194 8.84 -6.63 -1.25
CA ARG A 194 7.66 -7.18 -0.57
C ARG A 194 6.67 -6.12 -0.14
N PHE A 195 7.14 -4.90 0.17
CA PHE A 195 6.27 -3.76 0.38
C PHE A 195 5.77 -3.09 -0.90
N ASN A 196 6.12 -3.60 -2.10
CA ASN A 196 5.79 -2.94 -3.35
C ASN A 196 6.38 -1.51 -3.46
N LEU A 197 7.43 -1.19 -2.70
CA LEU A 197 8.12 0.10 -2.69
C LEU A 197 9.34 0.11 -3.64
N TYR A 198 9.72 -1.05 -4.20
CA TYR A 198 10.85 -1.18 -5.11
C TYR A 198 10.59 -2.23 -6.18
N SER A 199 11.11 -2.02 -7.38
CA SER A 199 11.24 -3.04 -8.42
C SER A 199 12.64 -3.00 -9.04
N ASP A 200 13.12 -4.13 -9.57
CA ASP A 200 14.43 -4.13 -10.26
C ASP A 200 14.41 -3.23 -11.52
N THR A 201 13.25 -3.17 -12.19
CA THR A 201 13.07 -2.49 -13.47
C THR A 201 12.99 -0.97 -13.33
N GLU A 202 12.34 -0.47 -12.28
CA GLU A 202 12.08 0.97 -12.09
C GLU A 202 12.84 1.54 -10.89
N GLY A 203 13.20 0.70 -9.92
CA GLY A 203 13.86 1.12 -8.68
C GLY A 203 12.86 1.46 -7.59
N PRO A 204 13.23 2.36 -6.66
CA PRO A 204 12.32 2.84 -5.63
C PRO A 204 11.11 3.54 -6.27
N ASN A 205 9.91 3.17 -5.84
CA ASN A 205 8.69 3.84 -6.24
C ASN A 205 8.41 5.01 -5.28
N VAL A 206 8.94 6.19 -5.62
CA VAL A 206 8.85 7.39 -4.77
C VAL A 206 7.43 7.85 -4.47
N LYS A 207 6.48 7.60 -5.39
CA LYS A 207 5.06 7.90 -5.13
C LYS A 207 4.48 6.99 -4.06
N ARG A 208 4.83 5.69 -4.05
CA ARG A 208 4.38 4.75 -3.01
C ARG A 208 5.08 5.02 -1.67
N LEU A 209 6.34 5.45 -1.69
CA LEU A 209 7.03 5.93 -0.49
C LEU A 209 6.30 7.14 0.10
N TYR A 210 5.96 8.15 -0.71
CA TYR A 210 5.18 9.30 -0.25
C TYR A 210 3.81 8.90 0.29
N ASN A 211 3.15 7.92 -0.32
CA ASN A 211 1.88 7.41 0.20
C ASN A 211 2.04 6.66 1.54
N GLN A 212 3.23 6.11 1.83
CA GLN A 212 3.51 5.34 3.04
C GLN A 212 3.60 6.24 4.29
N ASP A 213 4.26 7.40 4.17
CA ASP A 213 4.63 8.24 5.31
C ASP A 213 4.32 9.75 5.14
N GLY A 214 3.86 10.18 3.96
CA GLY A 214 3.55 11.58 3.65
C GLY A 214 4.77 12.47 3.37
N ASN A 215 5.98 11.92 3.24
CA ASN A 215 7.19 12.72 3.08
C ASN A 215 7.34 13.31 1.67
N GLU A 216 7.10 14.62 1.54
CA GLU A 216 7.21 15.35 0.27
C GLU A 216 8.63 15.36 -0.31
N GLY A 217 9.67 15.11 0.51
CA GLY A 217 11.06 15.03 0.06
C GLY A 217 11.30 13.95 -1.01
N TYR A 218 10.44 12.93 -1.08
CA TYR A 218 10.52 11.91 -2.13
C TYR A 218 10.06 12.40 -3.51
N LEU A 219 9.25 13.46 -3.56
CA LEU A 219 8.64 13.96 -4.79
C LEU A 219 9.44 15.09 -5.45
N THR A 220 10.63 15.39 -4.94
CA THR A 220 11.47 16.48 -5.45
C THR A 220 12.20 16.08 -6.74
N PRO A 221 12.49 17.04 -7.64
CA PRO A 221 13.32 16.79 -8.82
C PRO A 221 14.69 16.20 -8.45
N GLU A 222 15.30 16.66 -7.36
CA GLU A 222 16.62 16.22 -6.90
C GLU A 222 16.62 14.72 -6.54
N THR A 223 15.58 14.26 -5.84
CA THR A 223 15.42 12.83 -5.51
C THR A 223 15.25 12.00 -6.79
N ALA A 224 14.43 12.49 -7.73
CA ALA A 224 14.22 11.81 -9.02
C ALA A 224 15.52 11.71 -9.83
N GLU A 225 16.29 12.80 -9.93
CA GLU A 225 17.58 12.84 -10.62
C GLU A 225 18.60 11.90 -9.95
N CYS A 226 18.68 11.89 -8.62
CA CYS A 226 19.56 10.98 -7.88
C CYS A 226 19.24 9.51 -8.20
N VAL A 227 17.95 9.12 -8.17
CA VAL A 227 17.54 7.75 -8.46
C VAL A 227 17.89 7.36 -9.89
N VAL A 228 17.67 8.25 -10.86
CA VAL A 228 18.04 8.01 -12.26
C VAL A 228 19.55 7.84 -12.41
N GLU A 229 20.35 8.70 -11.77
CA GLU A 229 21.81 8.66 -11.87
C GLU A 229 22.40 7.42 -11.20
N ALA A 230 21.97 7.09 -9.98
CA ALA A 230 22.42 5.90 -9.26
C ALA A 230 22.18 4.62 -10.08
N ARG A 231 21.09 4.59 -10.85
CA ARG A 231 20.71 3.47 -11.72
C ARG A 231 21.46 3.41 -13.05
N LYS A 232 22.21 4.44 -13.44
CA LYS A 232 23.13 4.36 -14.59
C LYS A 232 24.37 3.52 -14.28
N SER A 233 24.65 3.25 -12.99
CA SER A 233 25.74 2.36 -12.61
C SER A 233 25.51 0.97 -13.24
N CYS A 234 26.50 0.45 -13.97
CA CYS A 234 26.46 -0.88 -14.60
C CYS A 234 26.62 -2.02 -13.58
N LEU A 235 26.14 -1.84 -12.35
CA LEU A 235 26.21 -2.86 -11.31
C LEU A 235 25.38 -4.07 -11.76
N GLY A 236 26.04 -5.22 -11.90
CA GLY A 236 25.38 -6.48 -12.24
C GLY A 236 24.58 -7.06 -11.08
N ASP A 237 24.92 -6.69 -9.84
CA ASP A 237 24.22 -7.13 -8.64
C ASP A 237 23.04 -6.20 -8.31
N LYS A 238 21.84 -6.76 -8.37
CA LYS A 238 20.58 -6.07 -8.07
C LYS A 238 20.46 -5.66 -6.60
N CYS A 239 21.01 -6.45 -5.69
CA CYS A 239 20.97 -6.16 -4.27
C CYS A 239 21.86 -4.96 -3.94
N GLU A 240 23.09 -4.94 -4.48
CA GLU A 240 24.02 -3.82 -4.34
C GLU A 240 23.43 -2.55 -4.94
N LEU A 241 22.86 -2.63 -6.16
CA LEU A 241 22.20 -1.50 -6.81
C LEU A 241 21.05 -0.94 -5.96
N ALA A 242 20.20 -1.81 -5.39
CA ALA A 242 19.12 -1.39 -4.51
C ALA A 242 19.64 -0.67 -3.26
N GLN A 243 20.69 -1.20 -2.63
CA GLN A 243 21.29 -0.60 -1.44
C GLN A 243 21.90 0.76 -1.74
N ILE A 244 22.74 0.88 -2.76
CA ILE A 244 23.38 2.14 -3.13
C ILE A 244 22.32 3.19 -3.51
N THR A 245 21.34 2.81 -4.32
CA THR A 245 20.27 3.74 -4.73
C THR A 245 19.50 4.26 -3.52
N VAL A 246 19.04 3.38 -2.63
CA VAL A 246 18.24 3.77 -1.47
C VAL A 246 19.09 4.54 -0.46
N LYS A 247 20.31 4.10 -0.17
CA LYS A 247 21.20 4.75 0.79
C LYS A 247 21.61 6.16 0.34
N SER A 248 21.93 6.34 -0.94
CA SER A 248 22.40 7.63 -1.46
C SER A 248 21.27 8.62 -1.73
N CYS A 249 20.11 8.15 -2.22
CA CYS A 249 19.02 9.02 -2.65
C CYS A 249 17.85 9.11 -1.67
N LEU A 250 17.71 8.11 -0.79
CA LEU A 250 16.57 7.98 0.13
C LEU A 250 17.08 7.57 1.53
N PRO A 251 17.98 8.34 2.17
CA PRO A 251 18.66 7.95 3.40
C PRO A 251 17.68 7.66 4.56
N GLN A 252 16.56 8.38 4.63
CA GLN A 252 15.52 8.10 5.62
C GLN A 252 14.91 6.69 5.44
N VAL A 253 14.60 6.30 4.20
CA VAL A 253 14.05 4.96 3.89
C VAL A 253 15.08 3.87 4.23
N TYR A 254 16.36 4.13 3.98
CA TYR A 254 17.45 3.25 4.38
C TYR A 254 17.48 3.05 5.89
N ASP A 255 17.49 4.15 6.65
CA ASP A 255 17.57 4.14 8.12
C ASP A 255 16.34 3.48 8.77
N GLU A 256 15.14 3.74 8.23
CA GLU A 256 13.90 3.10 8.67
C GLU A 256 13.94 1.58 8.42
N THR A 257 14.43 1.16 7.26
CA THR A 257 14.59 -0.27 6.93
C THR A 257 15.61 -0.95 7.86
N VAL A 258 16.73 -0.28 8.14
CA VAL A 258 17.74 -0.74 9.11
C VAL A 258 17.10 -0.95 10.49
N ASN A 259 16.33 0.04 10.97
CA ASN A 259 15.65 -0.05 12.27
C ASN A 259 14.60 -1.17 12.30
N LEU A 260 13.88 -1.36 11.20
CA LEU A 260 12.87 -2.41 11.08
C LEU A 260 13.50 -3.82 11.13
N ILE A 261 14.62 -4.02 10.44
CA ILE A 261 15.39 -5.28 10.48
C ILE A 261 16.02 -5.50 11.87
N LYS A 262 16.57 -4.46 12.48
CA LYS A 262 17.11 -4.53 13.86
C LYS A 262 16.03 -4.98 14.86
N ASN A 263 14.83 -4.42 14.77
CA ASN A 263 13.71 -4.81 15.63
C ASN A 263 13.26 -6.26 15.36
N ALA A 264 13.20 -6.67 14.09
CA ALA A 264 12.87 -8.05 13.72
C ALA A 264 13.91 -9.06 14.25
N ALA A 265 15.20 -8.75 14.14
CA ALA A 265 16.27 -9.58 14.66
C ALA A 265 16.17 -9.74 16.18
N ARG A 266 15.91 -8.64 16.92
CA ARG A 266 15.66 -8.68 18.37
C ARG A 266 14.53 -9.64 18.73
N MET A 267 13.40 -9.55 18.02
CA MET A 267 12.24 -10.40 18.28
C MET A 267 12.55 -11.89 18.06
N ILE A 268 13.30 -12.23 17.00
CA ILE A 268 13.71 -13.62 16.74
C ILE A 268 14.63 -14.13 17.86
N LEU A 269 15.60 -13.31 18.28
CA LEU A 269 16.54 -13.69 19.33
C LEU A 269 15.88 -13.87 20.71
N GLN A 270 14.77 -13.20 20.99
CA GLN A 270 14.00 -13.34 22.23
C GLN A 270 13.09 -14.57 22.25
N GLN A 271 12.81 -15.18 21.09
CA GLN A 271 11.97 -16.38 20.96
C GLN A 271 12.76 -17.69 21.12
N ILE A 272 14.09 -17.62 21.24
CA ILE A 272 15.03 -18.76 21.33
C ILE A 272 15.73 -18.75 22.69
#